data_AF-G9ZQG6-F1
#
_entry.id   AF-G9ZQG6-F1
#
_cell.length_a   1.000
_cell.length_b   1.000
_cell.length_c   1.000
_cell.angle_alpha   90.00
_cell.angle_beta   90.00
_cell.angle_gamma   90.00
#
_symmetry.space_group_name_H-M   'P 1'
#
loop_
_entity.id
_entity.type
_entity.pdbx_description
1 polymer ?
#
loop_
_entity_poly.entity_id
_entity_poly.type
_entity_poly.pdbx_seq_one_letter_code
_entity_poly.pdbx_strand_id
1 'polypeptide(L)' 'MSQLNISKGSVENFISFVPIIEEQKKIGTFFKQLDNTITLHQRKLEKLQELKKGYLQKMFC' A
#
# COMPACT_ATOMS: atom_id res chain seq x y z
N MET A 1 14.73 19.17 9.41
CA MET A 1 13.86 18.04 9.79
C MET A 1 14.74 16.94 10.34
N SER A 2 14.59 16.56 11.62
CA SER A 2 15.37 15.46 12.19
C SER A 2 14.92 14.15 11.54
N GLN A 3 15.86 13.36 11.03
CA GLN A 3 15.58 11.96 10.71
C GLN A 3 15.34 11.23 12.02
N LEU A 4 14.13 10.67 12.18
CA LEU A 4 13.82 9.73 13.25
C LEU A 4 14.51 8.41 12.91
N ASN A 5 15.70 8.19 13.49
CA ASN A 5 16.40 6.92 13.37
C ASN A 5 15.92 5.96 14.46
N ILE A 6 15.41 4.79 14.05
CA ILE A 6 15.04 3.72 14.98
C ILE A 6 16.31 2.95 15.35
N SER A 7 16.64 2.89 16.64
CA SER A 7 17.81 2.16 17.13
C SER A 7 17.50 0.66 17.29
N LYS A 8 18.52 -0.20 17.17
CA LYS A 8 18.38 -1.65 17.39
C LYS A 8 17.75 -1.96 18.77
N GLY A 9 18.24 -1.32 19.82
CA GLY A 9 17.72 -1.51 21.18
C GLY A 9 16.27 -1.05 21.34
N SER A 10 15.81 -0.09 20.53
CA SER A 10 14.41 0.33 20.51
C SER A 10 13.50 -0.72 19.88
N VAL A 11 13.97 -1.45 18.86
CA VAL A 11 13.21 -2.53 18.21
C VAL A 11 13.16 -3.77 19.11
N GLU A 12 14.30 -4.14 19.71
CA GLU A 12 14.40 -5.33 20.56
C GLU A 12 13.54 -5.22 21.82
N ASN A 13 13.43 -4.03 22.41
CA ASN A 13 12.65 -3.79 23.61
C ASN A 13 11.20 -3.38 23.33
N PHE A 14 10.75 -3.44 22.06
CA PHE A 14 9.39 -3.08 21.70
C PHE A 14 8.41 -4.14 22.22
N ILE A 15 7.58 -3.74 23.18
CA ILE A 15 6.51 -4.59 23.71
C ILE A 15 5.33 -4.51 22.75
N SER A 16 4.91 -5.65 22.22
CA SER A 16 3.76 -5.77 21.33
C SER A 16 2.79 -6.84 21.83
N PHE A 17 1.50 -6.59 21.63
CA PHE A 17 0.48 -7.63 21.78
C PHE A 17 0.45 -8.48 20.51
N VAL A 18 0.82 -9.75 20.66
CA VAL A 18 0.86 -10.71 19.55
C VAL A 18 -0.33 -11.67 19.71
N PRO A 19 -1.36 -11.59 18.85
CA PRO A 19 -2.51 -12.48 18.93
C PRO A 19 -2.14 -13.91 18.52
N ILE A 20 -3.06 -14.87 18.65
CA ILE A 20 -2.79 -16.26 18.26
C ILE A 20 -2.53 -16.37 16.74
N ILE A 21 -1.77 -17.38 16.33
CA ILE A 21 -1.32 -17.56 14.93
C ILE A 21 -2.49 -17.56 13.93
N GLU A 22 -3.62 -18.19 14.28
CA GLU A 22 -4.78 -18.22 13.39
C GLU A 22 -5.41 -16.83 13.16
N GLU A 23 -5.40 -15.98 14.18
CA GLU A 23 -5.85 -14.60 14.06
C GLU A 23 -4.87 -13.79 13.22
N GLN A 24 -3.56 -13.94 13.46
CA GLN A 24 -2.52 -13.29 12.65
C GLN A 24 -2.65 -13.64 11.16
N LYS A 25 -2.92 -14.91 10.82
CA LYS A 25 -3.15 -15.34 9.42
C LYS A 25 -4.36 -14.65 8.80
N LYS A 26 -5.48 -14.55 9.55
CA LYS A 26 -6.70 -13.88 9.06
C LYS A 26 -6.46 -12.40 8.83
N ILE A 27 -5.85 -11.72 9.80
CA ILE A 27 -5.48 -10.30 9.71
C ILE A 27 -4.53 -10.06 8.53
N GLY A 28 -3.46 -10.86 8.44
CA GLY A 28 -2.47 -10.74 7.35
C GLY A 28 -3.08 -11.01 5.97
N THR A 29 -4.00 -11.98 5.86
CA THR A 29 -4.72 -12.25 4.60
C THR A 29 -5.62 -11.08 4.22
N PHE A 30 -6.33 -10.51 5.18
CA PHE A 30 -7.19 -9.34 4.96
C PHE A 30 -6.38 -8.15 4.44
N PHE A 31 -5.27 -7.79 5.08
CA PHE A 31 -4.42 -6.68 4.62
C PHE A 31 -3.80 -6.97 3.24
N LYS A 32 -3.38 -8.21 2.97
CA LYS A 32 -2.90 -8.60 1.63
C LYS A 32 -3.97 -8.39 0.55
N GLN A 33 -5.23 -8.73 0.84
CA GLN A 33 -6.33 -8.49 -0.10
C GLN A 33 -6.59 -6.99 -0.29
N LEU A 34 -6.49 -6.21 0.78
CA LEU A 34 -6.62 -4.75 0.72
C LEU A 34 -5.53 -4.13 -0.16
N ASP A 35 -4.27 -4.50 0.05
CA ASP A 35 -3.12 -4.02 -0.75
C ASP A 35 -3.26 -4.37 -2.23
N ASN A 36 -3.70 -5.60 -2.52
CA ASN A 36 -3.99 -6.02 -3.90
C ASN A 36 -5.10 -5.17 -4.53
N THR A 37 -6.14 -4.85 -3.77
CA THR A 37 -7.27 -4.03 -4.23
C THR A 37 -6.84 -2.60 -4.51
N ILE A 38 -6.04 -2.00 -3.61
CA ILE A 38 -5.44 -0.68 -3.81
C ILE A 38 -4.57 -0.67 -5.07
N THR A 39 -3.69 -1.66 -5.22
CA THR A 39 -2.81 -1.79 -6.39
C THR A 39 -3.60 -1.90 -7.69
N LEU A 40 -4.68 -2.68 -7.69
CA LEU A 40 -5.56 -2.82 -8.86
C LEU A 40 -6.21 -1.49 -9.23
N HIS A 41 -6.73 -0.75 -8.25
CA HIS A 41 -7.34 0.56 -8.49
C HIS A 41 -6.33 1.61 -8.96
N GLN A 42 -5.11 1.60 -8.42
CA GLN A 42 -4.04 2.49 -8.85
C GLN A 42 -3.68 2.27 -10.32
N ARG A 43 -3.50 1.01 -10.75
CA ARG A 43 -3.27 0.65 -12.16
C ARG A 43 -4.42 1.07 -13.07
N LYS A 44 -5.67 0.92 -12.61
CA LYS A 44 -6.85 1.36 -13.36
C LYS A 44 -6.85 2.88 -13.53
N LEU A 45 -6.52 3.63 -12.47
CA LEU A 45 -6.44 5.09 -12.49
C LEU A 45 -5.39 5.57 -13.51
N GLU A 46 -4.19 5.00 -13.46
CA GLU A 46 -3.09 5.32 -14.39
C GLU A 46 -3.51 5.10 -15.84
N LYS A 47 -4.14 3.95 -16.13
CA LYS A 47 -4.65 3.65 -17.48
C LYS A 47 -5.71 4.65 -17.95
N LEU A 48 -6.61 5.08 -17.06
CA LEU A 48 -7.64 6.07 -17.39
C LEU A 48 -7.02 7.45 -17.65
N GLN A 49 -5.97 7.83 -16.91
CA GLN A 49 -5.24 9.07 -17.14
C GLN A 49 -4.53 9.06 -18.51
N GLU A 50 -3.90 7.94 -18.86
CA GLU A 50 -3.26 7.77 -20.18
C GLU A 50 -4.27 7.85 -21.33
N LEU A 51 -5.41 7.15 -21.20
CA LEU A 51 -6.50 7.21 -22.18
C LEU A 51 -7.04 8.64 -22.34
N LYS A 52 -7.27 9.33 -21.22
CA LYS A 52 -7.71 10.74 -21.23
C LYS A 52 -6.71 11.61 -22.01
N LYS A 53 -5.41 11.44 -21.75
CA LYS A 53 -4.36 12.18 -22.48
C LYS A 53 -4.39 11.88 -23.98
N GLY A 54 -4.50 10.60 -24.36
CA GLY A 54 -4.58 10.19 -25.76
C GLY A 54 -5.82 10.74 -26.47
N TYR A 55 -6.98 10.77 -25.83
CA TYR A 55 -8.18 11.37 -26.40
C TYR A 55 -8.07 12.89 -26.56
N LEU A 56 -7.54 13.59 -25.55
CA LEU A 56 -7.32 15.04 -25.65
C LEU A 56 -6.36 15.38 -26.79
N GLN A 57 -5.29 14.59 -26.97
CA GLN A 57 -4.38 14.77 -28.10
C GLN A 57 -5.12 14.62 -29.44
N LYS A 58 -5.96 13.60 -29.60
CA LYS A 58 -6.74 13.39 -30.84
C LYS A 58 -7.80 14.48 -31.09
N MET A 59 -8.30 15.14 -30.05
CA MET A 59 -9.33 16.18 -30.19
C MET A 59 -8.76 17.55 -30.56
N PHE A 60 -7.52 17.84 -30.15
CA PHE A 60 -6.96 19.19 -30.22
C PHE A 60 -5.63 19.30 -30.99
N CYS A 61 -5.00 18.19 -31.36
CA CYS A 61 -3.81 18.13 -32.22
C CYS A 61 -4.13 17.34 -33.49
#